data_AF-A0AAN9TU57-F1
#
_entry.id   AF-A0AAN9TU57-F1
#
_cell.length_a   1.000
_cell.length_b   1.000
_cell.length_c   1.000
_cell.angle_alpha   90.00
_cell.angle_beta   90.00
_cell.angle_gamma   90.00
#
_symmetry.space_group_name_H-M   'P 1'
#
loop_
_entity.id
_entity.type
_entity.pdbx_description
1 polymer ?
#
loop_
_entity_poly.entity_id
_entity_poly.type
_entity_poly.pdbx_seq_one_letter_code
_entity_poly.pdbx_strand_id
1 'polypeptide(L)'
;MDSHLLEKACLKFQLQQALSSTLSADRSDILQTTISPHRILNVTMRPNDTTKIMKEQVTEPKAAALQTLVLSEILAAEMKLNESMAMFQQLVGYKVQYYISQKLSTFRLTGNLNFWKYFQHQSQHQNTSYLRKSIPLEEGQTIEDVFFLSDINPVRLSADNQFLLYDSLINGPDFEQLTENHKVTIATQTSMDRLFTFIESYEHWAGPISVAVFLKGPLEYFLLKSYLLYLKLCHPKHYRQTRFSIATPVKNPIPRNILIETNTFDEFDCKSRSDDIYPVFKKGLDETNAWLKEKYYPQNMMRNLAKANIKTDYHLTLDVDIVPCVGMSEKLNNFLKESFITSALVIPTYEISRKISFPKTKRELVSLTKKKLAQPFHKDIFATNQNATNFPKWEKVYDSFEEVHVVHEVQIFPLLYEPFFVELHSNPLFDETFVGYGFTRSSHAFEVFVRNGKFLVLSPIFTAELGIKKVKDWSSLRQQQNESNRKRFNYFIANITSQFPNVQKLENDSSTSYYLHNSNTTYNKNHSH
;
A
#
# COMPACT_ATOMS: atom_id res chain seq x y z
N MET A 1 -22.69 9.08 -57.99
CA MET A 1 -23.13 7.70 -57.64
C MET A 1 -21.94 7.02 -57.00
N ASP A 2 -22.09 6.68 -55.72
CA ASP A 2 -20.98 6.43 -54.78
C ASP A 2 -20.25 5.11 -55.05
N SER A 3 -18.94 5.17 -55.31
CA SER A 3 -18.07 3.99 -55.51
C SER A 3 -18.04 3.07 -54.28
N HIS A 4 -18.33 3.62 -53.10
CA HIS A 4 -18.34 2.91 -51.83
C HIS A 4 -19.49 1.89 -51.70
N LEU A 5 -20.61 2.10 -52.41
CA LEU A 5 -21.72 1.14 -52.45
C LEU A 5 -21.43 -0.04 -53.38
N LEU A 6 -20.72 0.21 -54.49
CA LEU A 6 -20.31 -0.82 -55.45
C LEU A 6 -19.30 -1.78 -54.81
N GLU A 7 -18.36 -1.24 -54.03
CA GLU A 7 -17.34 -2.02 -53.33
C GLU A 7 -17.94 -2.93 -52.25
N LYS A 8 -18.93 -2.43 -51.49
CA LYS A 8 -19.68 -3.24 -50.50
C LYS A 8 -20.54 -4.33 -51.16
N ALA A 9 -21.10 -4.06 -52.34
CA ALA A 9 -21.87 -5.05 -53.08
C ALA A 9 -20.98 -6.16 -53.66
N CYS A 10 -19.80 -5.81 -54.20
CA CYS A 10 -18.80 -6.78 -54.66
C CYS A 10 -18.29 -7.67 -53.52
N LEU A 11 -17.99 -7.10 -52.35
CA LEU A 11 -17.52 -7.87 -51.20
C LEU A 11 -18.58 -8.85 -50.69
N LYS A 12 -19.86 -8.43 -50.68
CA LYS A 12 -20.99 -9.26 -50.27
C LYS A 12 -21.24 -10.41 -51.25
N PHE A 13 -21.07 -10.16 -52.56
CA PHE A 13 -21.20 -11.18 -53.60
C PHE A 13 -20.07 -12.21 -53.56
N GLN A 14 -18.82 -11.77 -53.33
CA GLN A 14 -17.66 -12.65 -53.18
C GLN A 14 -17.77 -13.53 -51.92
N LEU A 15 -18.27 -12.98 -50.81
CA LEU A 15 -18.54 -13.75 -49.59
C LEU A 15 -19.65 -14.78 -49.78
N GLN A 16 -20.71 -14.46 -50.55
CA GLN A 16 -21.77 -15.41 -50.87
C GLN A 16 -21.30 -16.54 -51.79
N GLN A 17 -20.42 -16.28 -52.76
CA GLN A 17 -19.82 -17.34 -53.58
C GLN A 17 -18.92 -18.26 -52.76
N ALA A 18 -18.08 -17.70 -51.88
CA ALA A 18 -17.21 -18.49 -51.01
C ALA A 18 -18.01 -19.37 -50.03
N LEU A 19 -19.09 -18.86 -49.45
CA LEU A 19 -19.99 -19.65 -48.60
C LEU A 19 -20.70 -20.77 -49.38
N SER A 20 -21.11 -20.51 -50.62
CA SER A 20 -21.74 -21.51 -51.49
C SER A 20 -20.79 -22.64 -51.90
N SER A 21 -19.51 -22.36 -52.17
CA SER A 21 -18.53 -23.38 -52.56
C SER A 21 -18.09 -24.25 -51.39
N THR A 22 -18.12 -23.71 -50.18
CA THR A 22 -17.75 -24.44 -48.95
C THR A 22 -18.87 -25.39 -48.51
N LEU A 23 -20.13 -25.02 -48.74
CA LEU A 23 -21.31 -25.85 -48.43
C LEU A 23 -21.59 -26.96 -49.45
N SER A 24 -21.02 -26.89 -50.66
CA SER A 24 -21.17 -27.94 -51.70
C SER A 24 -20.11 -29.04 -51.63
N ALA A 25 -19.02 -28.84 -50.88
CA ALA A 25 -17.89 -29.79 -50.82
C ALA A 25 -18.04 -30.90 -49.76
N ASP A 26 -18.89 -30.74 -48.74
CA ASP A 26 -19.01 -31.69 -47.62
C ASP A 26 -20.24 -32.63 -47.70
N ARG A 27 -20.83 -32.80 -48.89
CA ARG A 27 -22.01 -33.66 -49.10
C ARG A 27 -21.74 -35.03 -49.72
N SER A 28 -20.49 -35.45 -49.94
CA SER A 28 -20.19 -36.75 -50.58
C SER A 28 -19.53 -37.82 -49.72
N ASP A 29 -19.00 -37.54 -48.52
CA ASP A 29 -18.13 -38.51 -47.82
C ASP A 29 -18.59 -39.02 -46.44
N ILE A 30 -19.86 -38.83 -46.04
CA ILE A 30 -20.38 -39.44 -44.80
C ILE A 30 -21.73 -40.12 -45.06
N LEU A 31 -21.72 -41.10 -45.95
CA LEU A 31 -22.83 -42.05 -46.15
C LEU A 31 -22.26 -43.47 -46.30
N GLN A 32 -21.66 -44.01 -45.25
CA GLN A 32 -21.46 -45.46 -45.10
C GLN A 32 -21.08 -45.82 -43.65
N THR A 33 -22.08 -46.00 -42.80
CA THR A 33 -22.17 -47.09 -41.80
C THR A 33 -23.51 -47.01 -41.05
N THR A 34 -24.47 -47.78 -41.54
CA THR A 34 -25.34 -48.73 -40.79
C THR A 34 -25.39 -48.54 -39.26
N ILE A 35 -26.55 -48.30 -38.59
CA ILE A 35 -27.75 -49.17 -38.47
C ILE A 35 -28.99 -48.32 -38.06
N SER A 36 -30.01 -48.29 -38.95
CA SER A 36 -31.46 -48.61 -38.83
C SER A 36 -32.32 -48.29 -37.56
N PRO A 37 -33.68 -48.21 -37.68
CA PRO A 37 -34.40 -46.92 -37.73
C PRO A 37 -35.60 -46.84 -36.77
N HIS A 38 -36.08 -45.64 -36.40
CA HIS A 38 -37.53 -45.38 -36.37
C HIS A 38 -37.91 -43.90 -36.28
N ARG A 39 -38.74 -43.53 -37.27
CA ARG A 39 -39.75 -42.47 -37.32
C ARG A 39 -39.29 -41.02 -37.38
N ILE A 40 -39.03 -40.62 -38.62
CA ILE A 40 -39.31 -39.31 -39.20
C ILE A 40 -40.84 -39.04 -39.11
N LEU A 41 -41.22 -37.88 -38.56
CA LEU A 41 -42.48 -37.23 -38.87
C LEU A 41 -42.16 -35.83 -39.41
N ASN A 42 -42.46 -35.66 -40.69
CA ASN A 42 -42.37 -34.42 -41.44
C ASN A 42 -43.32 -33.38 -40.86
N VAL A 43 -42.81 -32.20 -40.52
CA VAL A 43 -43.64 -30.97 -40.47
C VAL A 43 -42.88 -29.87 -41.20
N THR A 44 -43.21 -29.70 -42.47
CA THR A 44 -42.97 -28.47 -43.24
C THR A 44 -43.85 -27.35 -42.69
N MET A 45 -43.27 -26.24 -42.26
CA MET A 45 -43.99 -24.96 -42.15
C MET A 45 -43.17 -23.80 -42.71
N ARG A 46 -43.82 -23.04 -43.59
CA ARG A 46 -43.35 -21.80 -44.23
C ARG A 46 -43.52 -20.60 -43.28
N PRO A 47 -42.79 -19.49 -43.51
CA PRO A 47 -42.69 -18.39 -42.57
C PRO A 47 -43.88 -17.43 -42.71
N ASN A 48 -44.63 -17.28 -41.63
CA ASN A 48 -45.24 -16.05 -41.13
C ASN A 48 -46.31 -16.43 -40.13
N ASP A 49 -45.99 -16.35 -38.84
CA ASP A 49 -46.89 -15.71 -37.88
C ASP A 49 -46.18 -15.48 -36.54
N THR A 50 -46.25 -14.22 -36.14
CA THR A 50 -45.84 -13.69 -34.85
C THR A 50 -46.69 -14.24 -33.70
N THR A 51 -46.07 -14.23 -32.51
CA THR A 51 -46.66 -14.32 -31.16
C THR A 51 -47.07 -15.68 -30.59
N LYS A 52 -46.60 -15.89 -29.34
CA LYS A 52 -47.16 -16.77 -28.29
C LYS A 52 -46.86 -18.27 -28.45
N ILE A 53 -46.01 -18.80 -27.57
CA ILE A 53 -46.36 -19.77 -26.52
C ILE A 53 -45.06 -20.24 -25.83
N MET A 54 -44.87 -19.78 -24.59
CA MET A 54 -44.11 -20.52 -23.59
C MET A 54 -44.85 -21.83 -23.28
N LYS A 55 -44.05 -22.87 -23.03
CA LYS A 55 -44.32 -24.15 -22.35
C LYS A 55 -44.20 -25.31 -23.32
N GLU A 56 -43.06 -26.03 -23.24
CA GLU A 56 -43.07 -27.42 -22.79
C GLU A 56 -41.66 -27.93 -22.50
N GLN A 57 -41.59 -28.78 -21.49
CA GLN A 57 -40.39 -29.34 -20.86
C GLN A 57 -39.66 -30.29 -21.82
N VAL A 58 -38.37 -30.08 -22.02
CA VAL A 58 -37.47 -31.12 -22.56
C VAL A 58 -36.54 -31.58 -21.45
N THR A 59 -36.60 -32.88 -21.17
CA THR A 59 -35.95 -33.60 -20.08
C THR A 59 -34.44 -33.78 -20.28
N GLU A 60 -33.74 -33.87 -19.15
CA GLU A 60 -32.30 -33.68 -18.94
C GLU A 60 -31.25 -34.58 -19.66
N PRO A 61 -31.52 -35.72 -20.33
CA PRO A 61 -30.41 -36.48 -20.96
C PRO A 61 -30.04 -36.08 -22.40
N LYS A 62 -30.83 -35.26 -23.10
CA LYS A 62 -30.57 -34.90 -24.52
C LYS A 62 -29.82 -33.57 -24.72
N ALA A 63 -29.70 -32.74 -23.68
CA ALA A 63 -28.95 -31.48 -23.72
C ALA A 63 -27.43 -31.70 -23.67
N ALA A 64 -26.96 -32.74 -22.97
CA ALA A 64 -25.54 -33.03 -22.81
C ALA A 64 -24.87 -33.55 -24.10
N ALA A 65 -25.58 -34.36 -24.89
CA ALA A 65 -25.07 -34.86 -26.16
C ALA A 65 -24.96 -33.76 -27.24
N LEU A 66 -25.92 -32.81 -27.24
CA LEU A 66 -25.89 -31.65 -28.14
C LEU A 66 -24.79 -30.64 -27.76
N GLN A 67 -24.56 -30.41 -26.47
CA GLN A 67 -23.47 -29.55 -25.99
C GLN A 67 -22.09 -30.12 -26.33
N THR A 68 -21.92 -31.44 -26.27
CA THR A 68 -20.62 -32.08 -26.56
C THR A 68 -20.28 -32.02 -28.06
N LEU A 69 -21.28 -32.21 -28.95
CA LEU A 69 -21.08 -32.13 -30.40
C LEU A 69 -20.78 -30.68 -30.85
N VAL A 70 -21.47 -29.70 -30.26
CA VAL A 70 -21.25 -28.27 -30.52
C VAL A 70 -19.88 -27.83 -30.01
N LEU A 71 -19.41 -28.33 -28.86
CA LEU A 71 -18.05 -28.03 -28.37
C LEU A 71 -16.96 -28.61 -29.29
N SER A 72 -17.14 -29.82 -29.83
CA SER A 72 -16.15 -30.42 -30.74
C SER A 72 -16.06 -29.70 -32.09
N GLU A 73 -17.18 -29.21 -32.63
CA GLU A 73 -17.17 -28.41 -33.86
C GLU A 73 -16.60 -27.00 -33.64
N ILE A 74 -16.85 -26.40 -32.46
CA ILE A 74 -16.24 -25.11 -32.07
C ILE A 74 -14.72 -25.24 -31.90
N LEU A 75 -14.23 -26.31 -31.26
CA LEU A 75 -12.80 -26.55 -31.09
C LEU A 75 -12.10 -26.82 -32.43
N ALA A 76 -12.74 -27.55 -33.36
CA ALA A 76 -12.21 -27.77 -34.69
C ALA A 76 -12.18 -26.48 -35.54
N ALA A 77 -13.16 -25.58 -35.34
CA ALA A 77 -13.19 -24.26 -35.95
C ALA A 77 -12.13 -23.32 -35.36
N GLU A 78 -11.87 -23.36 -34.04
CA GLU A 78 -10.80 -22.61 -33.38
C GLU A 78 -9.40 -23.04 -33.85
N MET A 79 -9.18 -24.34 -34.09
CA MET A 79 -7.91 -24.84 -34.61
C MET A 79 -7.64 -24.36 -36.05
N LYS A 80 -8.65 -24.38 -36.92
CA LYS A 80 -8.54 -23.83 -38.30
C LYS A 80 -8.40 -22.31 -38.34
N LEU A 81 -8.97 -21.57 -37.36
CA LEU A 81 -8.79 -20.12 -37.21
C LEU A 81 -7.38 -19.74 -36.73
N ASN A 82 -6.78 -20.56 -35.87
CA ASN A 82 -5.41 -20.32 -35.38
C ASN A 82 -4.35 -20.53 -36.47
N GLU A 83 -4.52 -21.52 -37.36
CA GLU A 83 -3.61 -21.73 -38.49
C GLU A 83 -3.72 -20.60 -39.55
N SER A 84 -4.89 -20.00 -39.71
CA SER A 84 -5.09 -18.86 -40.61
C SER A 84 -4.69 -17.50 -39.99
N MET A 85 -4.67 -17.37 -38.66
CA MET A 85 -4.13 -16.20 -37.95
C MET A 85 -2.61 -16.07 -38.06
N ALA A 86 -1.88 -17.18 -38.20
CA ALA A 86 -0.42 -17.16 -38.39
C ALA A 86 -0.01 -16.53 -39.74
N MET A 87 -0.83 -16.69 -40.79
CA MET A 87 -0.61 -16.01 -42.07
C MET A 87 -1.08 -14.55 -42.09
N PHE A 88 -2.08 -14.18 -41.28
CA PHE A 88 -2.63 -12.81 -41.27
C PHE A 88 -1.83 -11.82 -40.42
N GLN A 89 -1.00 -12.32 -39.48
CA GLN A 89 -0.09 -11.49 -38.65
C GLN A 89 1.05 -10.83 -39.44
N GLN A 90 1.25 -11.19 -40.72
CA GLN A 90 2.29 -10.60 -41.55
C GLN A 90 1.80 -9.39 -42.39
N LEU A 91 0.51 -9.04 -42.40
CA LEU A 91 -0.03 -8.08 -43.38
C LEU A 91 -0.87 -6.90 -42.84
N VAL A 92 -1.29 -6.84 -41.58
CA VAL A 92 -2.06 -5.67 -41.08
C VAL A 92 -1.70 -5.33 -39.63
N GLY A 93 -0.61 -4.57 -39.46
CA GLY A 93 -0.23 -3.94 -38.20
C GLY A 93 -1.12 -2.73 -37.85
N TYR A 94 -1.32 -2.52 -36.55
CA TYR A 94 -1.87 -1.33 -35.86
C TYR A 94 -3.38 -1.13 -35.68
N LYS A 95 -4.31 -1.65 -36.51
CA LYS A 95 -5.76 -1.41 -36.27
C LYS A 95 -6.50 -2.50 -35.49
N VAL A 96 -5.95 -3.71 -35.41
CA VAL A 96 -6.64 -4.86 -34.77
C VAL A 96 -6.37 -4.94 -33.26
N GLN A 97 -5.24 -4.40 -32.79
CA GLN A 97 -4.86 -4.44 -31.36
C GLN A 97 -5.82 -3.62 -30.47
N TYR A 98 -6.35 -2.51 -31.00
CA TYR A 98 -7.34 -1.67 -30.32
C TYR A 98 -8.71 -2.37 -30.18
N TYR A 99 -9.12 -3.13 -31.20
CA TYR A 99 -10.43 -3.79 -31.21
C TYR A 99 -10.45 -5.07 -30.36
N ILE A 100 -9.33 -5.79 -30.27
CA ILE A 100 -9.21 -7.00 -29.45
C ILE A 100 -9.09 -6.65 -27.95
N SER A 101 -8.38 -5.55 -27.60
CA SER A 101 -8.30 -5.05 -26.22
C SER A 101 -9.69 -4.69 -25.65
N GLN A 102 -10.56 -4.11 -26.48
CA GLN A 102 -11.94 -3.77 -26.13
C GLN A 102 -12.86 -4.99 -25.95
N LYS A 103 -12.61 -6.11 -26.65
CA LYS A 103 -13.47 -7.31 -26.58
C LYS A 103 -13.02 -8.37 -25.57
N LEU A 104 -11.72 -8.44 -25.25
CA LEU A 104 -11.23 -9.37 -24.20
C LEU A 104 -11.46 -8.83 -22.78
N SER A 105 -11.57 -7.51 -22.60
CA SER A 105 -12.00 -6.91 -21.32
C SER A 105 -13.45 -7.25 -20.97
N THR A 106 -14.29 -7.54 -21.96
CA THR A 106 -15.71 -7.89 -21.75
C THR A 106 -15.97 -9.34 -21.31
N PHE A 107 -15.01 -10.27 -21.38
CA PHE A 107 -15.30 -11.70 -21.13
C PHE A 107 -14.77 -12.31 -19.82
N ARG A 108 -14.21 -11.51 -18.91
CA ARG A 108 -13.95 -11.93 -17.51
C ARG A 108 -14.12 -10.80 -16.48
N LEU A 109 -15.18 -10.00 -16.59
CA LEU A 109 -15.56 -9.03 -15.54
C LEU A 109 -17.08 -8.92 -15.42
N THR A 110 -17.78 -10.02 -15.16
CA THR A 110 -19.22 -10.02 -14.82
C THR A 110 -19.52 -9.56 -13.39
N GLY A 111 -18.67 -8.69 -12.85
CA GLY A 111 -18.74 -8.23 -11.47
C GLY A 111 -18.64 -6.71 -11.28
N ASN A 112 -18.92 -5.86 -12.29
CA ASN A 112 -19.20 -4.44 -12.01
C ASN A 112 -19.86 -3.63 -13.16
N LEU A 113 -20.93 -4.15 -13.79
CA LEU A 113 -21.63 -3.42 -14.87
C LEU A 113 -22.37 -2.15 -14.40
N ASN A 114 -22.72 -2.06 -13.11
CA ASN A 114 -23.46 -0.90 -12.56
C ASN A 114 -22.55 0.30 -12.28
N PHE A 115 -21.26 0.06 -11.97
CA PHE A 115 -20.28 1.11 -11.73
C PHE A 115 -19.94 1.87 -13.03
N TRP A 116 -19.72 1.17 -14.15
CA TRP A 116 -19.46 1.81 -15.45
C TRP A 116 -20.64 2.62 -15.97
N LYS A 117 -21.88 2.18 -15.70
CA LYS A 117 -23.09 2.95 -16.03
C LYS A 117 -23.21 4.23 -15.21
N TYR A 118 -22.77 4.23 -13.94
CA TYR A 118 -22.76 5.44 -13.11
C TYR A 118 -21.78 6.51 -13.64
N PHE A 119 -20.61 6.09 -14.14
CA PHE A 119 -19.60 7.00 -14.71
C PHE A 119 -19.93 7.48 -16.14
N GLN A 120 -20.49 6.62 -17.00
CA GLN A 120 -20.92 7.03 -18.35
C GLN A 120 -22.08 8.04 -18.34
N HIS A 121 -22.92 8.05 -17.30
CA HIS A 121 -24.07 8.94 -17.24
C HIS A 121 -23.73 10.38 -16.78
N GLN A 122 -22.54 10.59 -16.21
CA GLN A 122 -22.06 11.91 -15.77
C GLN A 122 -21.19 12.61 -16.84
N SER A 123 -20.61 11.87 -17.79
CA SER A 123 -19.74 12.44 -18.84
C SER A 123 -20.50 13.06 -20.03
N GLN A 124 -21.84 12.97 -20.07
CA GLN A 124 -22.63 13.52 -21.18
C GLN A 124 -23.04 14.99 -21.01
N HIS A 125 -22.71 15.63 -19.89
CA HIS A 125 -22.98 17.04 -19.68
C HIS A 125 -21.82 17.73 -18.98
N GLN A 126 -20.87 18.30 -19.74
CA GLN A 126 -20.29 19.63 -19.48
C GLN A 126 -19.30 20.04 -20.59
N ASN A 127 -19.44 21.29 -21.03
CA ASN A 127 -18.60 21.95 -22.04
C ASN A 127 -17.15 22.07 -21.56
N THR A 128 -16.22 21.50 -22.30
CA THR A 128 -14.78 21.64 -22.13
C THR A 128 -14.30 22.95 -22.74
N SER A 129 -14.31 24.05 -21.97
CA SER A 129 -13.61 25.29 -22.38
C SER A 129 -12.98 26.11 -21.26
N TYR A 130 -12.85 25.58 -20.04
CA TYR A 130 -12.20 26.30 -18.96
C TYR A 130 -11.15 25.44 -18.26
N LEU A 131 -9.97 26.05 -18.04
CA LEU A 131 -8.88 25.67 -17.13
C LEU A 131 -7.75 24.76 -17.65
N ARG A 132 -6.92 25.30 -18.55
CA ARG A 132 -5.46 25.11 -18.46
C ARG A 132 -4.90 26.12 -17.44
N LYS A 133 -4.94 25.80 -16.15
CA LYS A 133 -3.90 26.35 -15.27
C LYS A 133 -2.69 25.46 -15.48
N SER A 134 -1.69 26.01 -16.16
CA SER A 134 -0.42 25.37 -16.49
C SER A 134 0.17 24.66 -15.27
N ILE A 135 0.19 23.33 -15.31
CA ILE A 135 1.08 22.52 -14.48
C ILE A 135 2.49 23.05 -14.76
N PRO A 136 3.27 23.49 -13.75
CA PRO A 136 4.68 23.76 -13.97
C PRO A 136 5.35 22.42 -14.27
N LEU A 137 5.49 22.12 -15.56
CA LEU A 137 6.31 21.03 -16.06
C LEU A 137 7.76 21.55 -16.03
N GLU A 138 8.69 20.73 -15.56
CA GLU A 138 10.11 21.02 -15.73
C GLU A 138 10.43 21.08 -17.23
N GLU A 139 11.47 21.82 -17.61
CA GLU A 139 11.82 22.04 -19.02
C GLU A 139 12.05 20.69 -19.73
N GLY A 140 11.10 20.29 -20.59
CA GLY A 140 11.11 19.02 -21.31
C GLY A 140 10.21 17.90 -20.77
N GLN A 141 9.51 18.06 -19.63
CA GLN A 141 8.52 17.09 -19.16
C GLN A 141 7.17 17.27 -19.86
N THR A 142 6.58 16.20 -20.38
CA THR A 142 5.18 16.17 -20.79
C THR A 142 4.26 15.74 -19.63
N ILE A 143 2.97 16.04 -19.75
CA ILE A 143 1.93 15.47 -18.88
C ILE A 143 2.03 13.94 -18.93
N GLU A 144 2.21 13.36 -20.11
CA GLU A 144 2.33 11.91 -20.33
C GLU A 144 3.52 11.27 -19.60
N ASP A 145 4.67 11.95 -19.50
CA ASP A 145 5.84 11.51 -18.71
C ASP A 145 5.55 11.42 -17.20
N VAL A 146 4.53 12.14 -16.72
CA VAL A 146 4.07 12.12 -15.32
C VAL A 146 3.06 10.98 -15.08
N PHE A 147 2.34 10.53 -16.13
CA PHE A 147 1.23 9.56 -16.00
C PHE A 147 1.60 8.12 -16.36
N PHE A 148 2.59 7.94 -17.23
CA PHE A 148 3.12 6.62 -17.59
C PHE A 148 4.33 6.29 -16.73
N LEU A 149 4.06 5.69 -15.58
CA LEU A 149 4.92 4.59 -15.15
C LEU A 149 4.70 3.41 -16.13
N SER A 150 5.07 3.58 -17.39
CA SER A 150 5.11 2.48 -18.36
C SER A 150 6.25 1.56 -17.95
N ASP A 151 5.95 0.25 -17.87
CA ASP A 151 6.89 -0.80 -17.45
C ASP A 151 7.32 -0.79 -15.97
N ILE A 152 6.34 -0.65 -15.05
CA ILE A 152 6.61 -0.99 -13.65
C ILE A 152 6.78 -2.50 -13.51
N ASN A 153 8.02 -2.91 -13.28
CA ASN A 153 8.33 -4.24 -12.80
C ASN A 153 8.62 -4.20 -11.29
N PRO A 154 8.17 -5.22 -10.53
CA PRO A 154 8.60 -5.36 -9.15
C PRO A 154 10.12 -5.55 -9.14
N VAL A 155 10.79 -4.84 -8.24
CA VAL A 155 12.24 -4.94 -8.07
C VAL A 155 12.58 -6.29 -7.45
N ARG A 156 11.73 -6.76 -6.52
CA ARG A 156 11.93 -8.02 -5.79
C ARG A 156 10.65 -8.54 -5.15
N LEU A 157 10.71 -9.79 -4.68
CA LEU A 157 9.70 -10.41 -3.80
C LEU A 157 10.06 -10.19 -2.34
N SER A 158 9.05 -10.21 -1.45
CA SER A 158 9.26 -10.34 -0.01
C SER A 158 9.92 -11.69 0.33
N ALA A 159 10.53 -11.79 1.50
CA ALA A 159 11.25 -13.00 1.92
C ALA A 159 10.37 -14.26 1.96
N ASP A 160 9.07 -14.10 2.23
CA ASP A 160 8.06 -15.16 2.23
C ASP A 160 7.37 -15.38 0.87
N ASN A 161 7.80 -14.66 -0.18
CA ASN A 161 7.23 -14.65 -1.52
C ASN A 161 5.74 -14.29 -1.59
N GLN A 162 5.18 -13.60 -0.58
CA GLN A 162 3.78 -13.20 -0.56
C GLN A 162 3.51 -11.83 -1.19
N PHE A 163 4.53 -10.97 -1.28
CA PHE A 163 4.40 -9.59 -1.72
C PHE A 163 5.40 -9.24 -2.83
N LEU A 164 4.92 -8.44 -3.78
CA LEU A 164 5.72 -7.79 -4.80
C LEU A 164 6.14 -6.41 -4.27
N LEU A 165 7.44 -6.13 -4.31
CA LEU A 165 8.03 -4.91 -3.77
C LEU A 165 8.56 -4.05 -4.93
N TYR A 166 8.15 -2.80 -4.94
CA TYR A 166 8.53 -1.77 -5.89
C TYR A 166 9.31 -0.70 -5.14
N ASP A 167 10.62 -0.90 -5.03
CA ASP A 167 11.54 0.01 -4.34
C ASP A 167 11.71 1.31 -5.14
N SER A 168 11.66 2.47 -4.45
CA SER A 168 11.93 3.79 -5.03
C SER A 168 11.14 4.11 -6.31
N LEU A 169 9.88 3.64 -6.40
CA LEU A 169 9.06 3.77 -7.60
C LEU A 169 8.89 5.24 -8.03
N ILE A 170 8.74 6.13 -7.05
CA ILE A 170 8.66 7.58 -7.29
C ILE A 170 9.68 8.26 -6.40
N ASN A 171 10.49 9.12 -7.01
CA ASN A 171 11.53 9.88 -6.35
C ASN A 171 11.16 11.37 -6.43
N GLY A 172 10.88 11.99 -5.28
CA GLY A 172 10.72 13.42 -5.21
C GLY A 172 12.03 14.13 -5.61
N PRO A 173 11.98 15.19 -6.42
CA PRO A 173 13.19 15.84 -6.97
C PRO A 173 14.15 16.39 -5.91
N ASP A 174 13.67 16.74 -4.71
CA ASP A 174 14.52 17.29 -3.65
C ASP A 174 15.09 16.19 -2.74
N PHE A 175 14.64 14.93 -2.87
CA PHE A 175 14.99 13.85 -1.92
C PHE A 175 16.50 13.63 -1.81
N GLU A 176 17.22 13.61 -2.93
CA GLU A 176 18.67 13.37 -2.95
C GLU A 176 19.43 14.53 -2.29
N GLN A 177 19.13 15.76 -2.70
CA GLN A 177 19.73 16.95 -2.10
C GLN A 177 19.42 17.07 -0.60
N LEU A 178 18.20 16.73 -0.19
CA LEU A 178 17.83 16.75 1.22
C LEU A 178 18.54 15.66 2.02
N THR A 179 18.78 14.49 1.42
CA THR A 179 19.58 13.42 2.03
C THR A 179 21.01 13.88 2.28
N GLU A 180 21.63 14.62 1.36
CA GLU A 180 22.99 15.14 1.55
C GLU A 180 23.06 16.20 2.66
N ASN A 181 21.99 17.00 2.80
CA ASN A 181 21.94 18.12 3.74
C ASN A 181 21.38 17.76 5.13
N HIS A 182 20.78 16.58 5.29
CA HIS A 182 20.19 16.12 6.55
C HIS A 182 20.83 14.85 7.06
N LYS A 183 20.92 14.71 8.39
CA LYS A 183 21.45 13.52 9.04
C LYS A 183 20.41 12.41 9.20
N VAL A 184 19.12 12.77 9.23
CA VAL A 184 18.01 11.85 9.54
C VAL A 184 16.99 11.84 8.41
N THR A 185 16.60 10.65 7.96
CA THR A 185 15.40 10.43 7.11
C THR A 185 14.25 9.90 7.95
N ILE A 186 13.02 10.40 7.74
CA ILE A 186 11.84 9.70 8.28
C ILE A 186 11.57 8.46 7.44
N ALA A 187 11.43 7.32 8.11
CA ALA A 187 10.94 6.08 7.53
C ALA A 187 9.50 5.86 7.98
N THR A 188 8.55 5.77 7.06
CA THR A 188 7.14 5.53 7.42
C THR A 188 6.48 4.57 6.45
N GLN A 189 5.39 3.97 6.91
CA GLN A 189 4.57 3.08 6.12
C GLN A 189 3.09 3.43 6.25
N THR A 190 2.31 3.16 5.21
CA THR A 190 0.87 3.45 5.20
C THR A 190 0.14 2.54 4.23
N SER A 191 -1.15 2.36 4.46
CA SER A 191 -2.11 1.91 3.44
C SER A 191 -2.82 3.11 2.81
N MET A 192 -3.57 2.88 1.73
CA MET A 192 -4.41 3.93 1.13
C MET A 192 -5.44 4.52 2.11
N ASP A 193 -5.97 3.73 3.05
CA ASP A 193 -6.94 4.19 4.05
C ASP A 193 -6.34 5.07 5.16
N ARG A 194 -5.01 5.25 5.19
CA ARG A 194 -4.33 6.14 6.16
C ARG A 194 -3.51 7.23 5.51
N LEU A 195 -3.29 7.14 4.20
CA LEU A 195 -2.43 8.05 3.44
C LEU A 195 -2.87 9.52 3.53
N PHE A 196 -4.15 9.81 3.78
CA PHE A 196 -4.65 11.19 3.95
C PHE A 196 -4.01 11.93 5.15
N THR A 197 -3.53 11.21 6.16
CA THR A 197 -2.85 11.80 7.33
C THR A 197 -1.43 12.27 7.01
N PHE A 198 -0.83 11.80 5.91
CA PHE A 198 0.57 12.03 5.55
C PHE A 198 0.97 13.52 5.52
N ILE A 199 0.12 14.36 4.95
CA ILE A 199 0.37 15.81 4.85
C ILE A 199 0.39 16.44 6.24
N GLU A 200 -0.65 16.22 7.04
CA GLU A 200 -0.74 16.80 8.39
C GLU A 200 0.39 16.28 9.29
N SER A 201 0.77 15.01 9.15
CA SER A 201 1.81 14.39 9.98
C SER A 201 3.21 14.89 9.69
N TYR A 202 3.52 15.28 8.45
CA TYR A 202 4.87 15.67 8.05
C TYR A 202 5.02 17.14 7.65
N GLU A 203 3.99 17.95 7.90
CA GLU A 203 3.98 19.40 7.68
C GLU A 203 5.20 20.09 8.30
N HIS A 204 5.60 19.66 9.51
CA HIS A 204 6.71 20.25 10.27
C HIS A 204 8.07 19.59 10.05
N TRP A 205 8.15 18.58 9.19
CA TRP A 205 9.41 17.95 8.80
C TRP A 205 9.97 18.62 7.55
N ALA A 206 11.26 18.99 7.58
CA ALA A 206 11.96 19.62 6.46
C ALA A 206 12.96 18.68 5.76
N GLY A 207 13.27 17.53 6.37
CA GLY A 207 14.22 16.56 5.85
C GLY A 207 13.59 15.57 4.85
N PRO A 208 14.39 14.62 4.35
CA PRO A 208 13.91 13.58 3.44
C PRO A 208 12.93 12.62 4.14
N ILE A 209 11.99 12.07 3.37
CA ILE A 209 10.99 11.08 3.82
C ILE A 209 10.98 9.87 2.88
N SER A 210 11.15 8.67 3.42
CA SER A 210 10.97 7.40 2.70
C SER A 210 9.66 6.75 3.14
N VAL A 211 8.74 6.55 2.20
CA VAL A 211 7.38 6.04 2.46
C VAL A 211 7.17 4.73 1.72
N ALA A 212 6.74 3.70 2.45
CA ALA A 212 6.23 2.47 1.85
C ALA A 212 4.70 2.46 1.86
N VAL A 213 4.07 2.39 0.68
CA VAL A 213 2.61 2.35 0.52
C VAL A 213 2.15 0.93 0.21
N PHE A 214 1.32 0.36 1.09
CA PHE A 214 0.71 -0.94 0.89
C PHE A 214 -0.57 -0.80 0.07
N LEU A 215 -0.62 -1.48 -1.07
CA LEU A 215 -1.79 -1.55 -1.94
C LEU A 215 -2.41 -2.93 -1.88
N LYS A 216 -3.72 -2.99 -1.69
CA LYS A 216 -4.49 -4.23 -1.59
C LYS A 216 -4.87 -4.81 -2.94
N GLY A 217 -4.86 -3.97 -3.98
CA GLY A 217 -5.12 -4.38 -5.36
C GLY A 217 -5.14 -3.23 -6.36
N PRO A 218 -5.52 -3.51 -7.61
CA PRO A 218 -5.42 -2.56 -8.72
C PRO A 218 -6.16 -1.24 -8.49
N LEU A 219 -7.30 -1.26 -7.81
CA LEU A 219 -8.06 -0.05 -7.54
C LEU A 219 -7.27 0.95 -6.69
N GLU A 220 -6.62 0.46 -5.64
CA GLU A 220 -5.82 1.30 -4.74
C GLU A 220 -4.61 1.92 -5.44
N TYR A 221 -4.08 1.28 -6.49
CA TYR A 221 -3.04 1.85 -7.33
C TYR A 221 -3.51 3.09 -8.11
N PHE A 222 -4.74 3.08 -8.65
CA PHE A 222 -5.31 4.28 -9.27
C PHE A 222 -5.47 5.41 -8.27
N LEU A 223 -5.99 5.10 -7.07
CA LEU A 223 -6.17 6.09 -6.03
C LEU A 223 -4.83 6.68 -5.58
N LEU A 224 -3.78 5.86 -5.48
CA LEU A 224 -2.43 6.32 -5.19
C LEU A 224 -1.93 7.29 -6.26
N LYS A 225 -2.09 6.98 -7.55
CA LYS A 225 -1.70 7.90 -8.65
C LYS A 225 -2.39 9.26 -8.52
N SER A 226 -3.70 9.27 -8.28
CA SER A 226 -4.45 10.52 -8.07
C SER A 226 -3.96 11.27 -6.84
N TYR A 227 -3.66 10.58 -5.74
CA TYR A 227 -3.11 11.20 -4.53
C TYR A 227 -1.72 11.79 -4.76
N LEU A 228 -0.84 11.12 -5.51
CA LEU A 228 0.48 11.63 -5.85
C LEU A 228 0.40 12.88 -6.73
N LEU A 229 -0.55 12.92 -7.66
CA LEU A 229 -0.83 14.12 -8.44
C LEU A 229 -1.32 15.27 -7.56
N TYR A 230 -2.23 14.98 -6.62
CA TYR A 230 -2.67 15.95 -5.63
C TYR A 230 -1.50 16.47 -4.77
N LEU A 231 -0.59 15.60 -4.32
CA LEU A 231 0.62 16.03 -3.61
C LEU A 231 1.49 16.92 -4.49
N LYS A 232 1.74 16.54 -5.75
CA LYS A 232 2.58 17.33 -6.67
C LYS A 232 2.03 18.73 -6.90
N LEU A 233 0.70 18.86 -7.07
CA LEU A 233 0.04 20.12 -7.40
C LEU A 233 -0.26 20.98 -6.17
N CYS A 234 -0.77 20.38 -5.09
CA CYS A 234 -1.30 21.12 -3.94
C CYS A 234 -0.35 21.14 -2.74
N HIS A 235 0.52 20.14 -2.61
CA HIS A 235 1.46 19.99 -1.49
C HIS A 235 2.89 19.72 -1.98
N PRO A 236 3.45 20.58 -2.84
CA PRO A 236 4.69 20.31 -3.55
C PRO A 236 5.86 20.01 -2.61
N LYS A 237 5.94 20.65 -1.43
CA LYS A 237 6.92 20.32 -0.40
C LYS A 237 6.93 18.83 -0.08
N HIS A 238 5.77 18.26 0.24
CA HIS A 238 5.60 16.86 0.60
C HIS A 238 5.97 15.93 -0.55
N TYR A 239 5.52 16.24 -1.77
CA TYR A 239 5.87 15.44 -2.95
C TYR A 239 7.39 15.45 -3.19
N ARG A 240 8.01 16.63 -3.16
CA ARG A 240 9.41 16.83 -3.55
C ARG A 240 10.41 16.23 -2.58
N GLN A 241 10.12 16.23 -1.28
CA GLN A 241 11.01 15.65 -0.25
C GLN A 241 10.83 14.14 -0.04
N THR A 242 9.90 13.50 -0.78
CA THR A 242 9.47 12.13 -0.48
C THR A 242 9.86 11.14 -1.57
N ARG A 243 10.33 9.98 -1.14
CA ARG A 243 10.48 8.77 -1.96
C ARG A 243 9.35 7.80 -1.63
N PHE A 244 8.65 7.31 -2.65
CA PHE A 244 7.56 6.35 -2.50
C PHE A 244 7.98 4.98 -3.04
N SER A 245 7.93 3.99 -2.16
CA SER A 245 7.99 2.57 -2.49
C SER A 245 6.60 1.95 -2.35
N ILE A 246 6.32 0.88 -3.09
CA ILE A 246 5.03 0.19 -3.04
C ILE A 246 5.22 -1.29 -2.69
N ALA A 247 4.30 -1.83 -1.91
CA ALA A 247 4.12 -3.27 -1.77
C ALA A 247 2.69 -3.68 -2.14
N THR A 248 2.52 -4.78 -2.86
CA THR A 248 1.21 -5.37 -3.15
C THR A 248 1.27 -6.89 -3.00
N PRO A 249 0.19 -7.58 -2.60
CA PRO A 249 0.15 -9.04 -2.62
C PRO A 249 0.43 -9.60 -4.02
N VAL A 250 1.18 -10.69 -4.11
CA VAL A 250 1.44 -11.42 -5.39
C VAL A 250 0.13 -11.83 -6.09
N LYS A 251 -0.91 -12.13 -5.31
CA LYS A 251 -2.24 -12.49 -5.83
C LYS A 251 -2.97 -11.33 -6.52
N ASN A 252 -2.61 -10.09 -6.19
CA ASN A 252 -3.22 -8.86 -6.70
C ASN A 252 -2.13 -7.87 -7.16
N PRO A 253 -1.35 -8.19 -8.21
CA PRO A 253 -0.27 -7.33 -8.67
C PRO A 253 -0.79 -6.00 -9.21
N ILE A 254 0.09 -4.99 -9.25
CA ILE A 254 -0.18 -3.76 -10.00
C ILE A 254 -0.27 -4.11 -11.48
N PRO A 255 -1.33 -3.69 -12.21
CA PRO A 255 -1.42 -4.00 -13.64
C PRO A 255 -0.37 -3.22 -14.43
N ARG A 256 0.31 -3.91 -15.37
CA ARG A 256 1.43 -3.34 -16.14
C ARG A 256 1.02 -2.24 -17.11
N ASN A 257 -0.20 -2.29 -17.63
CA ASN A 257 -0.70 -1.37 -18.67
C ASN A 257 -2.07 -0.82 -18.29
N ILE A 258 -2.11 0.25 -17.48
CA ILE A 258 -3.35 1.02 -17.38
C ILE A 258 -3.16 2.41 -17.96
N LEU A 259 -3.87 2.64 -19.05
CA LEU A 259 -4.18 3.95 -19.58
C LEU A 259 -5.18 4.60 -18.62
N ILE A 260 -4.76 5.68 -17.95
CA ILE A 260 -5.71 6.54 -17.24
C ILE A 260 -6.19 7.57 -18.26
N GLU A 261 -7.49 7.60 -18.50
CA GLU A 261 -8.11 8.75 -19.15
C GLU A 261 -7.95 9.95 -18.22
N THR A 262 -7.05 10.86 -18.60
CA THR A 262 -6.69 12.10 -17.88
C THR A 262 -7.89 12.98 -17.55
N ASN A 263 -9.02 12.78 -18.24
CA ASN A 263 -10.26 13.56 -18.14
C ASN A 263 -11.11 13.24 -16.90
N THR A 264 -10.62 12.42 -15.96
CA THR A 264 -11.41 11.99 -14.79
C THR A 264 -11.22 12.87 -13.55
N PHE A 265 -10.28 13.82 -13.55
CA PHE A 265 -9.96 14.64 -12.38
C PHE A 265 -9.60 16.08 -12.79
N ASP A 266 -10.51 16.76 -13.49
CA ASP A 266 -10.25 18.09 -14.04
C ASP A 266 -10.19 19.23 -12.99
N GLU A 267 -10.53 18.99 -11.72
CA GLU A 267 -10.36 20.00 -10.65
C GLU A 267 -9.98 19.36 -9.30
N PHE A 268 -8.71 19.45 -8.89
CA PHE A 268 -8.35 19.30 -7.49
C PHE A 268 -8.50 20.65 -6.79
N ASP A 269 -9.41 20.75 -5.82
CA ASP A 269 -9.43 21.91 -4.92
C ASP A 269 -8.30 21.78 -3.88
N CYS A 270 -7.20 22.49 -4.10
CA CYS A 270 -6.08 22.54 -3.16
C CYS A 270 -6.43 23.24 -1.82
N LYS A 271 -7.60 23.89 -1.71
CA LYS A 271 -8.08 24.49 -0.46
C LYS A 271 -8.81 23.49 0.43
N SER A 272 -9.32 22.41 -0.15
CA SER A 272 -9.97 21.32 0.60
C SER A 272 -8.93 20.58 1.45
N ARG A 273 -9.28 20.21 2.69
CA ARG A 273 -8.40 19.40 3.55
C ARG A 273 -8.22 18.02 2.93
N SER A 274 -7.12 17.33 3.23
CA SER A 274 -6.90 15.95 2.76
C SER A 274 -8.06 15.02 3.16
N ASP A 275 -8.69 15.28 4.31
CA ASP A 275 -9.89 14.61 4.80
C ASP A 275 -11.14 14.83 3.93
N ASP A 276 -11.23 15.93 3.19
CA ASP A 276 -12.37 16.25 2.31
C ASP A 276 -12.29 15.49 0.97
N ILE A 277 -11.08 15.11 0.55
CA ILE A 277 -10.83 14.28 -0.62
C ILE A 277 -11.01 12.79 -0.28
N TYR A 278 -10.85 12.43 1.00
CA TYR A 278 -11.00 11.05 1.48
C TYR A 278 -12.36 10.42 1.17
N PRO A 279 -13.53 11.08 1.31
CA PRO A 279 -14.82 10.55 0.87
C PRO A 279 -14.87 10.11 -0.60
N VAL A 280 -14.20 10.85 -1.49
CA VAL A 280 -14.10 10.53 -2.92
C VAL A 280 -13.30 9.24 -3.11
N PHE A 281 -12.17 9.11 -2.40
CA PHE A 281 -11.36 7.89 -2.38
C PHE A 281 -12.06 6.71 -1.69
N LYS A 282 -12.79 6.97 -0.60
CA LYS A 282 -13.43 5.98 0.27
C LYS A 282 -14.58 5.24 -0.41
N LYS A 283 -15.38 5.93 -1.24
CA LYS A 283 -16.47 5.31 -2.00
C LYS A 283 -15.97 4.18 -2.92
N GLY A 284 -14.75 4.30 -3.46
CA GLY A 284 -14.09 3.23 -4.21
C GLY A 284 -13.52 2.10 -3.33
N LEU A 285 -13.05 2.42 -2.12
CA LEU A 285 -12.41 1.48 -1.19
C LEU A 285 -13.39 0.54 -0.46
N ASP A 286 -14.65 0.95 -0.30
CA ASP A 286 -15.66 0.18 0.44
C ASP A 286 -16.18 -1.04 -0.34
N GLU A 287 -16.11 -1.04 -1.67
CA GLU A 287 -16.48 -2.21 -2.52
C GLU A 287 -15.40 -3.31 -2.55
N THR A 288 -14.16 -3.01 -2.16
CA THR A 288 -13.01 -3.93 -2.32
C THR A 288 -12.70 -4.77 -1.08
N ASN A 289 -13.28 -4.49 0.09
CA ASN A 289 -12.61 -4.81 1.36
C ASN A 289 -13.52 -5.40 2.46
N ALA A 290 -13.96 -6.64 2.30
CA ALA A 290 -14.37 -7.48 3.43
C ALA A 290 -13.27 -8.48 3.88
N TRP A 291 -12.39 -8.92 2.98
CA TRP A 291 -11.44 -10.00 3.28
C TRP A 291 -10.00 -9.53 3.61
N LEU A 292 -9.61 -8.32 3.20
CA LEU A 292 -8.26 -7.75 3.39
C LEU A 292 -8.14 -6.75 4.56
N LYS A 293 -9.26 -6.26 5.11
CA LYS A 293 -9.26 -5.12 6.05
C LYS A 293 -8.51 -5.37 7.36
N GLU A 294 -8.31 -6.63 7.78
CA GLU A 294 -7.69 -6.92 9.08
C GLU A 294 -6.69 -8.10 9.10
N LYS A 295 -6.60 -8.94 8.06
CA LYS A 295 -5.93 -10.25 8.18
C LYS A 295 -4.42 -10.26 7.90
N TYR A 296 -3.88 -9.32 7.11
CA TYR A 296 -2.54 -9.48 6.50
C TYR A 296 -1.69 -8.22 6.35
N TYR A 297 -1.97 -7.10 7.05
CA TYR A 297 -1.09 -5.93 6.91
C TYR A 297 0.33 -6.27 7.42
N PRO A 298 1.38 -6.22 6.58
CA PRO A 298 2.72 -6.70 6.95
C PRO A 298 3.60 -5.57 7.49
N GLN A 299 3.32 -5.11 8.73
CA GLN A 299 3.89 -3.88 9.31
C GLN A 299 5.42 -3.85 9.22
N ASN A 300 6.08 -4.93 9.64
CA ASN A 300 7.54 -4.98 9.71
C ASN A 300 8.19 -5.05 8.33
N MET A 301 7.64 -5.81 7.39
CA MET A 301 8.07 -5.78 5.99
C MET A 301 7.90 -4.38 5.38
N MET A 302 6.80 -3.69 5.67
CA MET A 302 6.58 -2.33 5.19
C MET A 302 7.58 -1.33 5.81
N ARG A 303 7.92 -1.46 7.09
CA ARG A 303 8.99 -0.68 7.74
C ARG A 303 10.34 -0.95 7.08
N ASN A 304 10.66 -2.21 6.81
CA ASN A 304 11.89 -2.59 6.10
C ASN A 304 11.92 -2.06 4.66
N LEU A 305 10.80 -2.06 3.95
CA LEU A 305 10.71 -1.48 2.61
C LEU A 305 10.98 0.03 2.64
N ALA A 306 10.41 0.76 3.60
CA ALA A 306 10.72 2.19 3.78
C ALA A 306 12.20 2.39 4.12
N LYS A 307 12.72 1.61 5.07
CA LYS A 307 14.12 1.64 5.54
C LYS A 307 15.12 1.35 4.41
N ALA A 308 14.87 0.34 3.58
CA ALA A 308 15.76 -0.07 2.49
C ALA A 308 15.97 1.04 1.43
N ASN A 309 15.10 2.04 1.42
CA ASN A 309 15.11 3.13 0.45
C ASN A 309 15.67 4.46 1.04
N ILE A 310 16.26 4.38 2.25
CA ILE A 310 16.94 5.48 2.94
C ILE A 310 18.40 5.55 2.51
N LYS A 311 18.93 6.77 2.47
CA LYS A 311 20.32 7.06 2.12
C LYS A 311 21.11 7.79 3.20
N THR A 312 20.45 8.33 4.22
CA THR A 312 21.10 8.95 5.38
C THR A 312 21.65 7.90 6.35
N ASP A 313 22.62 8.29 7.18
CA ASP A 313 23.19 7.43 8.21
C ASP A 313 22.18 7.08 9.32
N TYR A 314 21.22 7.97 9.57
CA TYR A 314 20.21 7.83 10.61
C TYR A 314 18.81 7.86 10.05
N HIS A 315 17.90 7.15 10.72
CA HIS A 315 16.48 7.23 10.39
C HIS A 315 15.60 7.23 11.63
N LEU A 316 14.42 7.81 11.49
CA LEU A 316 13.36 7.79 12.49
C LEU A 316 12.15 7.04 11.92
N THR A 317 11.87 5.85 12.46
CA THR A 317 10.73 5.05 12.02
C THR A 317 9.44 5.46 12.75
N LEU A 318 8.53 6.12 12.03
CA LEU A 318 7.25 6.61 12.55
C LEU A 318 6.05 5.83 11.99
N ASP A 319 4.97 5.80 12.75
CA ASP A 319 3.66 5.47 12.18
C ASP A 319 3.14 6.74 11.47
N VAL A 320 2.40 6.59 10.37
CA VAL A 320 2.07 7.71 9.46
C VAL A 320 1.24 8.83 10.12
N ASP A 321 0.61 8.57 11.27
CA ASP A 321 -0.18 9.51 12.06
C ASP A 321 0.59 10.10 13.28
N ILE A 322 1.89 9.81 13.39
CA ILE A 322 2.78 10.38 14.40
C ILE A 322 3.48 11.61 13.83
N VAL A 323 3.24 12.76 14.47
CA VAL A 323 3.70 14.07 14.02
C VAL A 323 4.97 14.46 14.81
N PRO A 324 6.11 14.76 14.16
CA PRO A 324 7.28 15.33 14.81
C PRO A 324 7.05 16.80 15.17
N CYS A 325 7.65 17.25 16.28
CA CYS A 325 7.56 18.66 16.67
C CYS A 325 8.24 19.60 15.66
N VAL A 326 7.87 20.88 15.73
CA VAL A 326 8.40 21.93 14.85
C VAL A 326 9.92 22.02 14.92
N GLY A 327 10.57 22.01 13.75
CA GLY A 327 12.02 22.17 13.61
C GLY A 327 12.84 20.96 14.08
N MET A 328 12.22 19.79 14.25
CA MET A 328 12.92 18.59 14.74
C MET A 328 14.07 18.18 13.81
N SER A 329 13.90 18.32 12.50
CA SER A 329 14.89 17.88 11.51
C SER A 329 16.20 18.68 11.63
N GLU A 330 16.09 20.00 11.71
CA GLU A 330 17.21 20.92 11.86
C GLU A 330 17.89 20.76 13.23
N LYS A 331 17.09 20.57 14.28
CA LYS A 331 17.59 20.29 15.63
C LYS A 331 18.39 18.99 15.69
N LEU A 332 17.92 17.93 15.03
CA LEU A 332 18.64 16.67 14.93
C LEU A 332 19.91 16.80 14.08
N ASN A 333 19.87 17.56 12.97
CA ASN A 333 21.06 17.84 12.16
C ASN A 333 22.16 18.49 12.99
N ASN A 334 21.82 19.49 13.81
CA ASN A 334 22.77 20.16 14.69
C ASN A 334 23.33 19.21 15.75
N PHE A 335 22.46 18.42 16.39
CA PHE A 335 22.86 17.45 17.41
C PHE A 335 23.79 16.36 16.88
N LEU A 336 23.55 15.89 15.65
CA LEU A 336 24.31 14.82 15.00
C LEU A 336 25.49 15.35 14.16
N LYS A 337 25.79 16.66 14.22
CA LYS A 337 26.83 17.28 13.40
C LYS A 337 28.24 16.89 13.83
N GLU A 338 28.47 16.85 15.14
CA GLU A 338 29.82 16.77 15.71
C GLU A 338 30.26 15.36 16.09
N SER A 339 29.31 14.43 16.22
CA SER A 339 29.61 13.08 16.71
C SER A 339 28.70 12.05 16.06
N PHE A 340 29.32 10.99 15.54
CA PHE A 340 28.59 9.81 15.11
C PHE A 340 28.14 9.02 16.35
N ILE A 341 26.86 9.13 16.68
CA ILE A 341 26.25 8.42 17.81
C ILE A 341 25.74 7.07 17.34
N THR A 342 26.18 5.99 17.97
CA THR A 342 25.71 4.62 17.67
C THR A 342 24.51 4.19 18.52
N SER A 343 24.19 4.97 19.55
CA SER A 343 23.07 4.72 20.46
C SER A 343 21.72 5.03 19.81
N ALA A 344 20.68 4.30 20.19
CA ALA A 344 19.30 4.61 19.87
C ALA A 344 18.88 5.90 20.59
N LEU A 345 18.43 6.90 19.85
CA LEU A 345 18.08 8.21 20.37
C LEU A 345 16.56 8.33 20.52
N VAL A 346 16.07 8.06 21.72
CA VAL A 346 14.64 8.01 22.05
C VAL A 346 14.01 9.39 21.97
N ILE A 347 12.90 9.48 21.25
CA ILE A 347 12.07 10.67 21.13
C ILE A 347 10.78 10.46 21.95
N PRO A 348 10.56 11.22 23.04
CA PRO A 348 9.33 11.10 23.81
C PRO A 348 8.10 11.37 22.96
N THR A 349 7.15 10.44 23.02
CA THR A 349 5.93 10.46 22.19
C THR A 349 4.69 10.63 23.05
N TYR A 350 3.77 11.48 22.60
CA TYR A 350 2.54 11.81 23.31
C TYR A 350 1.28 11.56 22.46
N GLU A 351 0.13 11.43 23.11
CA GLU A 351 -1.19 11.59 22.52
C GLU A 351 -1.75 12.96 22.90
N ILE A 352 -2.36 13.66 21.94
CA ILE A 352 -2.85 15.03 22.13
C ILE A 352 -4.32 15.10 21.74
N SER A 353 -5.15 15.82 22.51
CA SER A 353 -6.56 16.00 22.20
C SER A 353 -6.78 16.64 20.81
N ARG A 354 -7.70 16.11 20.00
CA ARG A 354 -8.06 16.70 18.68
C ARG A 354 -8.71 18.09 18.78
N LYS A 355 -9.06 18.54 19.98
CA LYS A 355 -9.72 19.83 20.23
C LYS A 355 -8.75 21.02 20.29
N ILE A 356 -7.45 20.75 20.24
CA ILE A 356 -6.41 21.76 20.38
C ILE A 356 -5.44 21.70 19.21
N SER A 357 -4.71 22.79 18.99
CA SER A 357 -3.61 22.82 18.04
C SER A 357 -2.43 22.00 18.54
N PHE A 358 -1.65 21.48 17.59
CA PHE A 358 -0.41 20.79 17.89
C PHE A 358 0.57 21.75 18.60
N PRO A 359 1.17 21.36 19.74
CA PRO A 359 2.09 22.22 20.48
C PRO A 359 3.38 22.43 19.70
N LYS A 360 3.87 23.67 19.68
CA LYS A 360 5.10 24.03 18.96
C LYS A 360 6.35 23.75 19.78
N THR A 361 6.22 23.75 21.11
CA THR A 361 7.34 23.60 22.04
C THR A 361 7.05 22.57 23.13
N LYS A 362 8.10 21.99 23.71
CA LYS A 362 7.97 21.12 24.89
C LYS A 362 7.26 21.81 26.04
N ARG A 363 7.51 23.12 26.26
CA ARG A 363 6.84 23.90 27.30
C ARG A 363 5.32 23.94 27.10
N GLU A 364 4.87 24.13 25.87
CA GLU A 364 3.44 24.06 25.52
C GLU A 364 2.88 22.66 25.75
N LEU A 365 3.58 21.62 25.27
CA LEU A 365 3.18 20.23 25.49
C LEU A 365 3.03 19.91 26.98
N VAL A 366 4.00 20.26 27.83
CA VAL A 366 3.95 20.05 29.28
C VAL A 366 2.81 20.85 29.94
N SER A 367 2.49 22.04 29.41
CA SER A 367 1.28 22.77 29.85
C SER A 367 0.00 22.00 29.51
N LEU A 368 -0.05 21.33 28.36
CA LEU A 368 -1.18 20.49 27.95
C LEU A 368 -1.29 19.21 28.79
N THR A 369 -0.18 18.58 29.17
CA THR A 369 -0.20 17.41 30.06
C THR A 369 -0.77 17.76 31.43
N LYS A 370 -0.38 18.90 32.00
CA LYS A 370 -0.96 19.45 33.25
C LYS A 370 -2.45 19.69 33.15
N LYS A 371 -2.94 20.10 31.97
CA LYS A 371 -4.37 20.31 31.68
C LYS A 371 -5.12 19.02 31.30
N LYS A 372 -4.46 17.86 31.32
CA LYS A 372 -5.01 16.56 30.85
C LYS A 372 -5.49 16.60 29.39
N LEU A 373 -4.89 17.46 28.57
CA LEU A 373 -5.14 17.59 27.13
C LEU A 373 -4.09 16.87 26.29
N ALA A 374 -3.01 16.41 26.92
CA ALA A 374 -2.01 15.52 26.35
C ALA A 374 -1.61 14.47 27.38
N GLN A 375 -1.14 13.31 26.92
CA GLN A 375 -0.62 12.24 27.78
C GLN A 375 0.48 11.45 27.07
N PRO A 376 1.37 10.76 27.80
CA PRO A 376 2.28 9.80 27.21
C PRO A 376 1.56 8.84 26.25
N PHE A 377 2.21 8.51 25.14
CA PHE A 377 1.65 7.63 24.13
C PHE A 377 1.20 6.30 24.71
N HIS A 378 -0.01 5.85 24.35
CA HIS A 378 -0.62 4.62 24.85
C HIS A 378 -0.75 4.53 26.38
N LYS A 379 -0.71 5.63 27.14
CA LYS A 379 -0.84 5.60 28.61
C LYS A 379 -2.06 4.79 29.06
N ASP A 380 -3.23 5.01 28.45
CA ASP A 380 -4.46 4.32 28.85
C ASP A 380 -4.59 2.92 28.23
N ILE A 381 -3.84 2.63 27.16
CA ILE A 381 -3.92 1.35 26.43
C ILE A 381 -2.94 0.34 26.99
N PHE A 382 -1.70 0.76 27.23
CA PHE A 382 -0.61 -0.08 27.69
C PHE A 382 0.50 0.73 28.37
N ALA A 383 0.20 1.34 29.52
CA ALA A 383 1.09 2.28 30.22
C ALA A 383 2.56 1.84 30.34
N THR A 384 2.82 0.54 30.52
CA THR A 384 4.17 0.04 30.78
C THR A 384 5.09 0.04 29.57
N ASN A 385 4.58 0.07 28.33
CA ASN A 385 5.40 -0.01 27.12
C ASN A 385 6.20 1.26 26.81
N GLN A 386 5.92 2.39 27.46
CA GLN A 386 6.70 3.63 27.33
C GLN A 386 7.45 4.02 28.62
N ASN A 387 7.39 3.22 29.68
CA ASN A 387 7.87 3.62 31.01
C ASN A 387 9.35 4.00 31.06
N ALA A 388 10.21 3.34 30.28
CA ALA A 388 11.65 3.61 30.26
C ALA A 388 12.01 5.01 29.73
N THR A 389 11.11 5.64 28.95
CA THR A 389 11.21 7.04 28.52
C THR A 389 11.20 8.00 29.72
N ASN A 390 10.61 7.60 30.85
CA ASN A 390 10.53 8.38 32.08
C ASN A 390 10.01 9.81 31.85
N PHE A 391 8.77 9.91 31.34
CA PHE A 391 8.12 11.19 31.07
C PHE A 391 8.14 12.16 32.27
N PRO A 392 7.89 11.75 33.54
CA PRO A 392 7.96 12.68 34.66
C PRO A 392 9.34 13.32 34.84
N LYS A 393 10.44 12.60 34.55
CA LYS A 393 11.78 13.17 34.54
C LYS A 393 11.96 14.11 33.36
N TRP A 394 11.59 13.68 32.15
CA TRP A 394 11.72 14.48 30.93
C TRP A 394 10.95 15.80 30.99
N GLU A 395 9.71 15.79 31.50
CA GLU A 395 8.87 16.99 31.65
C GLU A 395 9.40 18.01 32.67
N LYS A 396 10.20 17.55 33.64
CA LYS A 396 10.82 18.42 34.67
C LYS A 396 12.09 19.10 34.19
N VAL A 397 12.78 18.55 33.19
CA VAL A 397 13.99 19.17 32.64
C VAL A 397 13.62 20.49 31.99
N TYR A 398 14.26 21.57 32.44
CA TYR A 398 14.12 22.89 31.84
C TYR A 398 15.12 23.04 30.68
N ASP A 399 14.62 23.20 29.47
CA ASP A 399 15.46 23.35 28.28
C ASP A 399 15.76 24.84 28.07
N SER A 400 16.90 25.29 28.59
CA SER A 400 17.33 26.69 28.51
C SER A 400 17.76 27.13 27.11
N PHE A 401 18.12 26.19 26.22
CA PHE A 401 18.81 26.53 24.97
C PHE A 401 18.09 26.12 23.68
N GLU A 402 16.87 25.56 23.72
CA GLU A 402 16.18 24.95 22.56
C GLU A 402 16.95 23.85 21.78
N GLU A 403 18.24 23.67 22.08
CA GLU A 403 19.16 22.67 21.54
C GLU A 403 18.87 21.29 22.09
N VAL A 404 19.06 20.30 21.21
CA VAL A 404 18.84 18.89 21.56
C VAL A 404 19.97 18.40 22.45
N HIS A 405 19.61 17.70 23.52
CA HIS A 405 20.54 17.10 24.47
C HIS A 405 19.94 15.82 25.07
N VAL A 406 20.81 15.01 25.69
CA VAL A 406 20.43 13.77 26.36
C VAL A 406 19.97 14.07 27.79
N VAL A 407 18.77 13.58 28.15
CA VAL A 407 18.23 13.69 29.52
C VAL A 407 18.71 12.53 30.39
N HIS A 408 18.67 11.30 29.86
CA HIS A 408 19.20 10.11 30.52
C HIS A 408 19.38 8.94 29.56
N GLU A 409 20.20 7.99 30.00
CA GLU A 409 20.31 6.65 29.40
C GLU A 409 19.30 5.69 30.08
N VAL A 410 18.64 4.85 29.29
CA VAL A 410 17.82 3.73 29.78
C VAL A 410 18.75 2.60 30.21
N GLN A 411 19.05 2.53 31.51
CA GLN A 411 20.00 1.55 32.07
C GLN A 411 19.42 0.13 32.16
N ILE A 412 18.12 0.03 32.46
CA ILE A 412 17.39 -1.23 32.56
C ILE A 412 16.33 -1.21 31.47
N PHE A 413 16.46 -2.08 30.48
CA PHE A 413 15.58 -2.18 29.32
C PHE A 413 14.36 -3.05 29.65
N PRO A 414 13.14 -2.50 29.71
CA PRO A 414 11.94 -3.29 29.92
C PRO A 414 11.63 -4.13 28.67
N LEU A 415 11.29 -5.41 28.84
CA LEU A 415 11.11 -6.34 27.71
C LEU A 415 10.07 -5.86 26.67
N LEU A 416 9.03 -5.16 27.12
CA LEU A 416 7.93 -4.68 26.28
C LEU A 416 8.05 -3.18 25.97
N TYR A 417 9.25 -2.61 26.08
CA TYR A 417 9.50 -1.22 25.75
C TYR A 417 9.34 -0.99 24.23
N GLU A 418 8.52 -0.01 23.85
CA GLU A 418 8.19 0.31 22.45
C GLU A 418 8.42 1.78 22.10
N PRO A 419 9.63 2.34 22.29
CA PRO A 419 9.90 3.74 22.02
C PRO A 419 9.85 4.07 20.52
N PHE A 420 9.66 5.35 20.22
CA PHE A 420 10.07 5.92 18.94
C PHE A 420 11.48 6.48 19.11
N PHE A 421 12.39 6.15 18.20
CA PHE A 421 13.79 6.53 18.33
C PHE A 421 14.45 6.71 16.98
N VAL A 422 15.41 7.63 16.92
CA VAL A 422 16.34 7.76 15.79
C VAL A 422 17.42 6.70 15.96
N GLU A 423 17.73 5.99 14.89
CA GLU A 423 18.70 4.91 14.90
C GLU A 423 19.54 4.86 13.64
N LEU A 424 20.70 4.18 13.72
CA LEU A 424 21.55 3.99 12.57
C LEU A 424 20.86 3.16 11.49
N HIS A 425 21.05 3.53 10.23
CA HIS A 425 20.56 2.77 9.10
C HIS A 425 21.11 1.33 9.11
N SER A 426 22.35 1.14 9.56
CA SER A 426 23.01 -0.17 9.70
C SER A 426 22.45 -1.06 10.81
N ASN A 427 21.54 -0.57 11.65
CA ASN A 427 20.87 -1.41 12.63
C ASN A 427 20.05 -2.51 11.95
N PRO A 428 19.69 -3.59 12.67
CA PRO A 428 18.92 -4.70 12.11
C PRO A 428 17.62 -4.28 11.45
N LEU A 429 17.14 -5.13 10.54
CA LEU A 429 15.80 -5.01 10.01
C LEU A 429 14.77 -5.47 11.04
N PHE A 430 13.54 -4.97 10.91
CA PHE A 430 12.43 -5.48 11.70
C PHE A 430 12.16 -6.94 11.32
N ASP A 431 11.94 -7.82 12.29
CA ASP A 431 11.59 -9.22 12.03
C ASP A 431 10.22 -9.31 11.31
N GLU A 432 10.25 -9.69 10.03
CA GLU A 432 9.09 -9.75 9.14
C GLU A 432 8.10 -10.87 9.48
N THR A 433 8.47 -11.80 10.38
CA THR A 433 7.55 -12.85 10.86
C THR A 433 6.45 -12.31 11.78
N PHE A 434 6.66 -11.12 12.35
CA PHE A 434 5.64 -10.38 13.10
C PHE A 434 4.74 -9.61 12.13
N VAL A 435 3.57 -10.21 11.85
CA VAL A 435 2.52 -9.65 11.00
C VAL A 435 1.28 -9.34 11.84
N GLY A 436 0.60 -8.25 11.53
CA GLY A 436 -0.58 -7.80 12.26
C GLY A 436 -0.23 -7.06 13.56
N TYR A 437 -1.10 -7.19 14.55
CA TYR A 437 -0.99 -6.45 15.80
C TYR A 437 -0.13 -7.14 16.87
N GLY A 438 0.60 -6.34 17.65
CA GLY A 438 1.33 -6.75 18.85
C GLY A 438 2.77 -7.19 18.58
N PHE A 439 3.67 -6.80 19.49
CA PHE A 439 5.10 -7.20 19.54
C PHE A 439 5.96 -6.82 18.32
N THR A 440 5.44 -6.05 17.36
CA THR A 440 6.16 -5.70 16.11
C THR A 440 7.29 -4.70 16.34
N ARG A 441 7.06 -3.69 17.19
CA ARG A 441 8.04 -2.64 17.52
C ARG A 441 8.90 -3.05 18.71
N SER A 442 8.33 -3.75 19.71
CA SER A 442 9.10 -4.21 20.88
C SER A 442 10.18 -5.23 20.52
N SER A 443 9.93 -6.13 19.56
CA SER A 443 10.93 -7.10 19.09
C SER A 443 12.13 -6.38 18.46
N HIS A 444 11.89 -5.42 17.58
CA HIS A 444 12.93 -4.58 16.97
C HIS A 444 13.71 -3.79 18.01
N ALA A 445 13.03 -3.09 18.92
CA ALA A 445 13.69 -2.31 19.97
C ALA A 445 14.58 -3.20 20.86
N PHE A 446 14.12 -4.41 21.18
CA PHE A 446 14.90 -5.38 21.95
C PHE A 446 16.12 -5.89 21.18
N GLU A 447 15.98 -6.18 19.88
CA GLU A 447 17.11 -6.59 19.04
C GLU A 447 18.15 -5.49 18.87
N VAL A 448 17.73 -4.22 18.71
CA VAL A 448 18.65 -3.08 18.71
C VAL A 448 19.39 -2.98 20.04
N PHE A 449 18.70 -3.18 21.17
CA PHE A 449 19.30 -3.17 22.49
C PHE A 449 20.35 -4.27 22.67
N VAL A 450 20.03 -5.54 22.39
CA VAL A 450 20.96 -6.65 22.64
C VAL A 450 22.22 -6.61 21.78
N ARG A 451 22.16 -5.97 20.61
CA ARG A 451 23.27 -5.84 19.66
C ARG A 451 24.20 -4.66 19.95
N ASN A 452 24.32 -4.23 21.21
CA ASN A 452 25.20 -3.14 21.66
C ASN A 452 24.56 -1.73 21.68
N GLY A 453 23.24 -1.63 21.54
CA GLY A 453 22.55 -0.34 21.54
C GLY A 453 22.24 0.17 22.94
N LYS A 454 22.66 1.41 23.24
CA LYS A 454 22.12 2.18 24.37
C LYS A 454 20.92 2.99 23.91
N PHE A 455 19.96 3.22 24.81
CA PHE A 455 18.81 4.08 24.54
C PHE A 455 18.98 5.40 25.31
N LEU A 456 19.17 6.50 24.59
CA LEU A 456 19.37 7.84 25.15
C LEU A 456 18.11 8.68 24.91
N VAL A 457 17.47 9.16 25.97
CA VAL A 457 16.24 9.97 25.86
C VAL A 457 16.59 11.42 25.57
N LEU A 458 16.10 11.95 24.45
CA LEU A 458 16.38 13.31 23.99
C LEU A 458 15.35 14.34 24.47
N SER A 459 15.78 15.58 24.64
CA SER A 459 14.97 16.80 24.83
C SER A 459 15.58 17.95 24.05
N PRO A 460 14.83 19.02 23.67
CA PRO A 460 13.40 19.25 23.92
C PRO A 460 12.48 18.67 22.84
N ILE A 461 13.01 17.90 21.90
CA ILE A 461 12.24 17.35 20.78
C ILE A 461 11.28 16.24 21.24
N PHE A 462 10.11 16.17 20.60
CA PHE A 462 9.07 15.18 20.88
C PHE A 462 8.25 14.89 19.63
N THR A 463 7.56 13.75 19.61
CA THR A 463 6.54 13.41 18.61
C THR A 463 5.18 13.32 19.29
N ALA A 464 4.09 13.41 18.52
CA ALA A 464 2.78 13.13 19.05
C ALA A 464 1.75 12.67 18.02
N GLU A 465 0.78 11.88 18.49
CA GLU A 465 -0.42 11.50 17.74
C GLU A 465 -1.59 12.43 18.09
N LEU A 466 -2.38 12.83 17.09
CA LEU A 466 -3.64 13.53 17.33
C LEU A 466 -4.76 12.55 17.69
N GLY A 467 -5.29 12.68 18.89
CA GLY A 467 -6.41 11.93 19.45
C GLY A 467 -5.98 10.98 20.56
N ILE A 468 -6.36 11.31 21.79
CA ILE A 468 -6.16 10.45 22.96
C ILE A 468 -6.92 9.14 22.76
N LYS A 469 -6.18 8.03 22.79
CA LYS A 469 -6.75 6.69 22.66
C LYS A 469 -7.39 6.31 23.99
N LYS A 470 -8.57 5.71 23.90
CA LYS A 470 -9.23 5.09 25.05
C LYS A 470 -9.22 3.59 24.85
N VAL A 471 -9.23 2.86 25.96
CA VAL A 471 -9.44 1.42 25.94
C VAL A 471 -10.73 1.15 25.16
N LYS A 472 -10.61 0.40 24.07
CA LYS A 472 -11.72 -0.12 23.28
C LYS A 472 -11.65 -1.63 23.35
N ASP A 473 -12.79 -2.30 23.24
CA ASP A 473 -12.82 -3.73 23.04
C ASP A 473 -12.05 -4.07 21.75
N TRP A 474 -11.03 -4.91 21.89
CA TRP A 474 -10.25 -5.37 20.74
C TRP A 474 -11.12 -6.29 19.90
N SER A 475 -11.04 -6.17 18.57
CA SER A 475 -11.67 -7.17 17.69
C SER A 475 -11.08 -8.55 17.97
N SER A 476 -11.88 -9.61 17.77
CA SER A 476 -11.43 -11.00 17.94
C SER A 476 -10.18 -11.29 17.10
N LEU A 477 -10.11 -10.72 15.89
CA LEU A 477 -8.94 -10.86 15.02
C LEU A 477 -7.69 -10.17 15.59
N ARG A 478 -7.83 -8.97 16.16
CA ARG A 478 -6.70 -8.29 16.82
C ARG A 478 -6.20 -9.10 18.02
N GLN A 479 -7.10 -9.73 18.77
CA GLN A 479 -6.72 -10.63 19.87
C GLN A 479 -5.96 -11.86 19.35
N GLN A 480 -6.45 -12.52 18.31
CA GLN A 480 -5.78 -13.67 17.68
C GLN A 480 -4.38 -13.31 17.16
N GLN A 481 -4.22 -12.15 16.52
CA GLN A 481 -2.92 -11.65 16.06
C GLN A 481 -1.96 -11.43 17.24
N ASN A 482 -2.44 -10.77 18.30
CA ASN A 482 -1.64 -10.53 19.49
C ASN A 482 -1.20 -11.84 20.17
N GLU A 483 -2.07 -12.83 20.24
CA GLU A 483 -1.74 -14.15 20.79
C GLU A 483 -0.72 -14.91 19.95
N SER A 484 -0.88 -14.88 18.62
CA SER A 484 0.07 -15.48 17.69
C SER A 484 1.45 -14.82 17.82
N ASN A 485 1.49 -13.48 17.82
CA ASN A 485 2.72 -12.72 17.97
C ASN A 485 3.33 -12.86 19.36
N ARG A 486 2.55 -13.05 20.43
CA ARG A 486 3.08 -13.36 21.76
C ARG A 486 3.88 -14.67 21.77
N LYS A 487 3.37 -15.72 21.12
CA LYS A 487 4.08 -17.01 21.01
C LYS A 487 5.39 -16.85 20.23
N ARG A 488 5.35 -16.11 19.12
CA ARG A 488 6.55 -15.78 18.33
C ARG A 488 7.55 -14.96 19.13
N PHE A 489 7.09 -13.97 19.87
CA PHE A 489 7.92 -13.11 20.71
C PHE A 489 8.69 -13.92 21.75
N ASN A 490 8.04 -14.87 22.44
CA ASN A 490 8.74 -15.73 23.40
C ASN A 490 9.86 -16.55 22.74
N TYR A 491 9.62 -17.10 21.54
CA TYR A 491 10.64 -17.82 20.78
C TYR A 491 11.77 -16.88 20.33
N PHE A 492 11.43 -15.71 19.81
CA PHE A 492 12.37 -14.66 19.40
C PHE A 492 13.29 -14.25 20.55
N ILE A 493 12.74 -13.97 21.73
CA ILE A 493 13.51 -13.59 22.92
C ILE A 493 14.47 -14.72 23.34
N ALA A 494 14.00 -15.97 23.36
CA ALA A 494 14.86 -17.11 23.71
C ALA A 494 15.99 -17.30 22.69
N ASN A 495 15.70 -17.14 21.39
CA ASN A 495 16.67 -17.28 20.32
C ASN A 495 17.70 -16.15 20.29
N ILE A 496 17.29 -14.91 20.49
CA ILE A 496 18.20 -13.77 20.44
C ILE A 496 19.07 -13.72 21.70
N THR A 497 18.50 -13.97 22.89
CA THR A 497 19.30 -13.95 24.13
C THR A 497 20.33 -15.07 24.19
N SER A 498 20.10 -16.22 23.55
CA SER A 498 21.11 -17.28 23.44
C SER A 498 22.29 -16.91 22.54
N GLN A 499 22.11 -15.97 21.60
CA GLN A 499 23.17 -15.46 20.73
C GLN A 499 24.00 -14.34 21.38
N PHE A 500 23.48 -13.68 22.42
CA PHE A 500 24.10 -12.53 23.09
C PHE A 500 24.28 -12.79 24.61
N PRO A 501 25.31 -13.55 25.02
CA PRO A 501 25.48 -13.99 26.41
C PRO A 501 25.78 -12.86 27.41
N ASN A 502 26.16 -11.68 26.93
CA ASN A 502 26.34 -10.47 27.73
C ASN A 502 25.02 -9.82 28.18
N VAL A 503 23.89 -10.23 27.60
CA VAL A 503 22.56 -9.76 27.98
C VAL A 503 22.10 -10.52 29.23
N GLN A 504 21.87 -9.79 30.32
CA GLN A 504 21.43 -10.36 31.58
C GLN A 504 19.96 -10.05 31.83
N LYS A 505 19.21 -11.08 32.24
CA LYS A 505 17.80 -10.99 32.57
C LYS A 505 17.63 -10.61 34.04
N LEU A 506 16.75 -9.66 34.30
CA LEU A 506 16.27 -9.28 35.62
C LEU A 506 14.78 -9.64 35.70
N GLU A 507 14.45 -10.60 36.56
CA GLU A 507 13.05 -10.95 36.87
C GLU A 507 12.68 -10.35 38.22
N ASN A 508 11.63 -9.53 38.21
CA ASN A 508 10.92 -9.10 39.42
C ASN A 508 9.49 -9.64 39.35
N ASP A 509 8.79 -9.74 40.48
CA ASP A 509 7.46 -10.36 40.62
C ASP A 509 6.36 -9.89 39.65
N SER A 510 6.56 -8.78 38.93
CA SER A 510 5.59 -8.18 38.00
C SER A 510 6.15 -7.79 36.63
N SER A 511 7.45 -7.93 36.36
CA SER A 511 8.03 -7.52 35.06
C SER A 511 9.36 -8.19 34.74
N THR A 512 9.58 -8.39 33.43
CA THR A 512 10.86 -8.84 32.88
C THR A 512 11.62 -7.66 32.30
N SER A 513 12.87 -7.49 32.72
CA SER A 513 13.77 -6.47 32.19
C SER A 513 15.14 -7.05 31.87
N TYR A 514 15.94 -6.31 31.11
CA TYR A 514 17.27 -6.73 30.67
C TYR A 514 18.29 -5.60 30.81
N TYR A 515 19.55 -5.95 30.99
CA TYR A 515 20.68 -5.03 30.97
C TYR A 515 21.87 -5.68 30.27
N LEU A 516 22.76 -4.87 29.68
CA LEU A 516 24.02 -5.36 29.13
C LEU A 516 25.08 -5.39 30.22
N HIS A 517 25.66 -6.56 30.50
CA HIS A 517 26.75 -6.67 31.43
C HIS A 517 28.06 -6.26 30.76
N ASN A 518 28.63 -5.13 31.16
CA ASN A 518 29.98 -4.75 30.77
C ASN A 518 30.97 -5.55 31.63
N SER A 519 31.95 -6.18 31.01
CA SER A 519 33.06 -6.90 31.66
C SER A 519 33.89 -6.05 32.64
N ASN A 520 33.62 -4.74 32.74
CA ASN A 520 34.31 -3.78 33.61
C ASN A 520 33.44 -3.18 34.74
N THR A 521 32.23 -3.66 34.99
CA THR A 521 31.41 -3.18 36.11
C THR A 521 30.92 -4.35 36.97
N THR A 522 31.67 -4.62 38.03
CA THR A 522 31.19 -5.34 39.22
C THR A 522 30.08 -4.52 39.86
N TYR A 523 28.83 -4.79 39.46
CA TYR A 523 27.67 -4.33 40.23
C TYR A 523 27.66 -5.13 41.54
N ASN A 524 28.16 -4.52 42.61
CA ASN A 524 28.04 -5.08 43.95
C ASN A 524 26.55 -5.25 44.27
N LYS A 525 26.08 -6.50 44.23
CA LYS A 525 24.85 -6.94 44.92
C LYS A 525 25.08 -6.75 46.41
N ASN A 526 24.86 -5.55 46.92
CA ASN A 526 24.69 -5.27 48.34
C ASN A 526 23.97 -3.93 48.49
N HIS A 527 22.65 -3.96 48.34
CA HIS A 527 21.76 -3.11 49.13
C HIS A 527 20.44 -3.84 49.35
N SER A 528 20.47 -4.73 50.34
CA SER A 528 19.32 -5.06 51.18
C SER A 528 19.29 -4.09 52.36
N HIS A 529 18.20 -3.35 52.52
CA HIS A 529 17.37 -3.36 53.72
C HIS A 529 16.07 -2.58 53.48
#